data_AF-A0A564Z171-F1
#
_entry.id   AF-A0A564Z171-F1
#
_cell.length_a   1.000
_cell.length_b   1.000
_cell.length_c   1.000
_cell.angle_alpha   90.00
_cell.angle_beta   90.00
_cell.angle_gamma   90.00
#
_symmetry.space_group_name_H-M   'P 1'
#
loop_
_entity.id
_entity.type
_entity.pdbx_description
1 polymer ?
#
loop_
_entity_poly.entity_id
_entity_poly.type
_entity_poly.pdbx_seq_one_letter_code
_entity_poly.pdbx_strand_id
1 'polypeptide(L)'
;MTRLNGLGRRGLKFEDSKDKAEFISASTTSSSSNLKELAPTTPTSKRQRRTSIPPRPRISLNLWGVLKNCIGRELSRIPLPVNFNEPLSFLQRVTEDLTYSRCLDEAAQVSDPVTRMAWIAAFSVSCYATTAVRMSKPFNPLLGETYECDRSDDFGWRSFAEQVSHHPPVMAHYCESIRHGWKFWQEFTVDSKFRGKYLSLVPKGGFFLLYPHNFCYPNQVRRVTLIPNLMYVKRINLYGIETKESN
;
A
#
# COMPACT_ATOMS: atom_id res chain seq x y z
N MET A 1 -52.36 41.41 -10.15
CA MET A 1 -52.00 41.45 -8.71
C MET A 1 -51.82 40.02 -8.23
N THR A 2 -50.72 39.51 -7.69
CA THR A 2 -49.40 40.05 -7.34
C THR A 2 -48.45 38.85 -7.14
N ARG A 3 -47.34 38.87 -7.90
CA ARG A 3 -45.96 38.34 -7.69
C ARG A 3 -45.67 37.02 -6.95
N LEU A 4 -44.96 36.15 -7.69
CA LEU A 4 -43.84 35.31 -7.24
C LEU A 4 -42.67 36.16 -6.70
N ASN A 5 -42.09 35.74 -5.58
CA ASN A 5 -40.74 35.97 -5.02
C ASN A 5 -40.69 35.09 -3.75
N GLY A 6 -39.68 34.35 -3.33
CA GLY A 6 -38.28 34.13 -3.68
C GLY A 6 -37.63 33.53 -2.41
N LEU A 7 -36.64 32.65 -2.52
CA LEU A 7 -35.62 32.25 -1.51
C LEU A 7 -34.97 30.95 -2.05
N GLY A 8 -33.74 30.89 -2.54
CA GLY A 8 -32.57 31.73 -2.30
C GLY A 8 -31.46 30.84 -1.73
N ARG A 9 -30.50 30.46 -2.58
CA ARG A 9 -29.31 29.65 -2.25
C ARG A 9 -28.57 30.22 -1.03
N ARG A 10 -28.31 29.40 -0.01
CA ARG A 10 -27.39 29.75 1.09
C ARG A 10 -25.96 29.38 0.69
N GLY A 11 -25.18 30.40 0.29
CA GLY A 11 -23.73 30.35 0.29
C GLY A 11 -23.18 30.68 1.67
N LEU A 12 -22.15 29.95 2.10
CA LEU A 12 -21.36 30.28 3.29
C LEU A 12 -20.40 31.43 2.93
N LYS A 13 -20.50 32.55 3.66
CA LYS A 13 -19.57 33.68 3.58
C LYS A 13 -18.42 33.45 4.57
N PHE A 14 -17.19 33.66 4.10
CA PHE A 14 -16.01 33.88 4.93
C PHE A 14 -15.94 35.38 5.27
N GLU A 15 -15.73 35.71 6.54
CA GLU A 15 -15.39 37.06 7.00
C GLU A 15 -13.86 37.19 7.11
N ASP A 16 -13.32 38.21 6.43
CA ASP A 16 -11.94 38.68 6.53
C ASP A 16 -11.76 39.52 7.80
N SER A 17 -10.79 39.17 8.65
CA SER A 17 -10.26 40.11 9.65
C SER A 17 -8.81 40.47 9.30
N LYS A 18 -8.58 41.78 9.15
CA LYS A 18 -7.29 42.42 8.91
C LYS A 18 -6.73 42.87 10.26
N ASP A 19 -5.54 42.41 10.63
CA ASP A 19 -4.68 43.14 11.55
C ASP A 19 -3.25 43.21 11.01
N LYS A 20 -2.74 44.44 10.95
CA LYS A 20 -1.41 44.83 10.47
C LYS A 20 -0.38 44.57 11.56
N ALA A 21 0.79 44.06 11.19
CA ALA A 21 1.99 44.14 12.02
C ALA A 21 3.09 44.89 11.27
N GLU A 22 3.65 45.90 11.96
CA GLU A 22 4.61 46.89 11.48
C GLU A 22 6.02 46.31 11.27
N PHE A 23 6.76 46.99 10.40
CA PHE A 23 8.13 46.70 10.02
C PHE A 23 9.08 47.52 10.92
N ILE A 24 9.98 46.86 11.64
CA ILE A 24 11.10 47.51 12.35
C ILE A 24 12.41 46.84 11.91
N SER A 25 13.37 47.66 11.48
CA SER A 25 14.68 47.26 10.97
C SER A 25 15.82 47.51 11.98
N ALA A 26 16.90 46.72 11.79
CA ALA A 26 18.26 46.80 12.37
C ALA A 26 18.43 46.03 13.71
N SER A 27 19.48 45.25 13.96
CA SER A 27 20.89 45.33 13.52
C SER A 27 21.59 43.97 13.62
N THR A 28 22.67 43.81 12.85
CA THR A 28 23.61 42.68 12.80
C THR A 28 24.20 42.30 14.15
N THR A 29 24.11 41.01 14.50
CA THR A 29 25.10 40.34 15.39
C THR A 29 25.38 38.95 14.85
N SER A 30 26.62 38.76 14.40
CA SER A 30 27.18 37.51 13.90
C SER A 30 27.28 36.47 15.03
N SER A 31 26.53 35.38 14.90
CA SER A 31 26.80 34.16 15.65
C SER A 31 26.78 32.98 14.68
N SER A 32 27.96 32.69 14.15
CA SER A 32 28.29 31.50 13.36
C SER A 32 28.03 30.24 14.20
N SER A 33 26.88 29.61 13.99
CA SER A 33 26.59 28.27 14.50
C SER A 33 27.10 27.24 13.50
N ASN A 34 28.11 26.49 13.93
CA ASN A 34 28.72 25.38 13.18
C ASN A 34 27.66 24.33 12.83
N LEU A 35 27.25 24.27 11.56
CA LEU A 35 26.61 23.08 11.00
C LEU A 35 27.69 22.00 10.89
N LYS A 36 27.71 21.08 11.86
CA LYS A 36 28.52 19.86 11.77
C LYS A 36 28.06 19.07 10.55
N GLU A 37 28.90 19.07 9.54
CA GLU A 37 28.89 18.15 8.41
C GLU A 37 28.74 16.72 8.96
N LEU A 38 27.68 16.03 8.56
CA LEU A 38 27.39 14.67 8.99
C LEU A 38 28.48 13.77 8.40
N ALA A 39 29.38 13.28 9.25
CA ALA A 39 30.45 12.36 8.87
C ALA A 39 29.88 11.17 8.08
N PRO A 40 30.63 10.63 7.10
CA PRO A 40 30.17 9.48 6.31
C PRO A 40 29.85 8.32 7.26
N THR A 41 28.60 7.88 7.24
CA THR A 41 28.13 6.74 8.03
C THR A 41 28.96 5.52 7.65
N THR A 42 29.58 4.93 8.67
CA THR A 42 30.28 3.64 8.62
C THR A 42 29.39 2.62 7.88
N PRO A 43 29.92 1.75 7.00
CA PRO A 43 29.10 0.79 6.28
C PRO A 43 28.35 -0.08 7.29
N THR A 44 27.04 0.18 7.43
CA THR A 44 26.16 -0.63 8.25
C THR A 44 26.19 -2.04 7.67
N SER A 45 26.69 -3.00 8.46
CA SER A 45 26.67 -4.42 8.08
C SER A 45 25.25 -4.78 7.66
N LYS A 46 25.08 -5.38 6.47
CA LYS A 46 23.76 -5.81 5.97
C LYS A 46 23.03 -6.56 7.06
N ARG A 47 21.78 -6.18 7.36
CA ARG A 47 21.00 -6.76 8.44
C ARG A 47 20.76 -8.23 8.11
N GLN A 48 21.14 -9.13 9.03
CA GLN A 48 20.84 -10.55 8.86
C GLN A 48 19.33 -10.78 9.06
N ARG A 49 18.67 -11.33 8.04
CA ARG A 49 17.23 -11.63 8.06
C ARG A 49 17.03 -13.13 8.18
N ARG A 50 16.06 -13.57 8.98
CA ARG A 50 15.69 -15.00 9.07
C ARG A 50 15.28 -15.52 7.70
N THR A 51 15.65 -16.76 7.39
CA THR A 51 15.34 -17.41 6.11
C THR A 51 14.13 -18.36 6.19
N SER A 52 13.62 -18.61 7.40
CA SER A 52 12.49 -19.49 7.63
C SER A 52 11.61 -19.02 8.80
N ILE A 53 10.40 -19.56 8.85
CA ILE A 53 9.47 -19.43 9.97
C ILE A 53 9.10 -20.83 10.48
N PRO A 54 8.66 -20.96 11.74
CA PRO A 54 8.18 -22.23 12.27
C PRO A 54 7.05 -22.82 11.40
N PRO A 55 6.98 -24.15 11.27
CA PRO A 55 5.94 -24.80 10.49
C PRO A 55 4.55 -24.57 11.09
N ARG A 56 3.52 -24.54 10.24
CA ARG A 56 2.13 -24.40 10.68
C ARG A 56 1.73 -25.60 11.57
N PRO A 57 1.11 -25.37 12.75
CA PRO A 57 0.56 -26.44 13.56
C PRO A 57 -0.49 -27.25 12.79
N ARG A 58 -0.44 -28.58 12.90
CA ARG A 58 -1.40 -29.49 12.25
C ARG A 58 -2.69 -29.54 13.07
N ILE A 59 -3.64 -28.67 12.75
CA ILE A 59 -4.96 -28.62 13.38
C ILE A 59 -6.00 -28.86 12.30
N SER A 60 -6.77 -29.95 12.42
CA SER A 60 -7.87 -30.26 11.50
C SER A 60 -9.07 -29.38 11.82
N LEU A 61 -9.49 -28.53 10.89
CA LEU A 61 -10.70 -27.72 11.01
C LEU A 61 -11.63 -27.98 9.83
N ASN A 62 -12.93 -28.10 10.12
CA ASN A 62 -13.97 -28.19 9.10
C ASN A 62 -14.27 -26.79 8.51
N LEU A 63 -13.45 -26.33 7.55
CA LEU A 63 -13.65 -25.00 6.94
C LEU A 63 -15.02 -24.89 6.27
N TRP A 64 -15.48 -25.96 5.61
CA TRP A 64 -16.78 -25.97 4.96
C TRP A 64 -17.91 -25.75 5.97
N GLY A 65 -17.84 -26.38 7.13
CA GLY A 65 -18.78 -26.18 8.23
C GLY A 65 -18.87 -24.72 8.70
N VAL A 66 -17.74 -24.00 8.70
CA VAL A 66 -17.67 -22.57 9.06
C VAL A 66 -18.19 -21.67 7.93
N LEU A 67 -17.82 -21.96 6.67
CA LEU A 67 -18.09 -21.07 5.54
C LEU A 67 -19.45 -21.27 4.86
N LYS A 68 -20.06 -22.46 4.96
CA LYS A 68 -21.30 -22.77 4.22
C LYS A 68 -22.44 -21.79 4.48
N ASN A 69 -22.57 -21.30 5.72
CA ASN A 69 -23.62 -20.36 6.12
C ASN A 69 -23.29 -18.91 5.75
N CYS A 70 -22.10 -18.66 5.20
CA CYS A 70 -21.62 -17.34 4.87
C CYS A 70 -21.50 -17.09 3.36
N ILE A 71 -22.05 -17.97 2.53
CA ILE A 71 -22.12 -17.80 1.07
C ILE A 71 -22.80 -16.46 0.75
N GLY A 72 -22.17 -15.68 -0.12
CA GLY A 72 -22.66 -14.36 -0.53
C GLY A 72 -22.31 -13.20 0.41
N ARG A 73 -21.81 -13.47 1.63
CA ARG A 73 -21.38 -12.44 2.58
C ARG A 73 -19.95 -11.94 2.30
N GLU A 74 -19.63 -10.76 2.81
CA GLU A 74 -18.27 -10.22 2.80
C GLU A 74 -17.36 -10.98 3.79
N LEU A 75 -16.18 -11.42 3.35
CA LEU A 75 -15.28 -12.24 4.18
C LEU A 75 -14.60 -11.47 5.30
N SER A 76 -14.46 -10.15 5.15
CA SER A 76 -13.98 -9.26 6.22
C SER A 76 -14.90 -9.28 7.44
N ARG A 77 -16.21 -9.53 7.25
CA ARG A 77 -17.23 -9.55 8.32
C ARG A 77 -17.53 -10.95 8.87
N ILE A 78 -16.92 -12.01 8.32
CA ILE A 78 -17.08 -13.38 8.81
C ILE A 78 -15.97 -13.64 9.84
N PRO A 79 -16.31 -13.95 11.11
CA PRO A 79 -15.31 -14.36 12.09
C PRO A 79 -14.78 -15.75 11.67
N LEU A 80 -13.50 -15.81 11.33
CA LEU A 80 -12.81 -17.06 11.01
C LEU A 80 -11.91 -17.44 12.19
N PRO A 81 -11.83 -18.74 12.54
CA PRO A 81 -10.80 -19.23 13.45
C PRO A 81 -9.41 -18.77 13.02
N VAL A 82 -8.59 -18.36 13.99
CA VAL A 82 -7.22 -17.85 13.77
C VAL A 82 -6.34 -18.80 12.97
N ASN A 83 -6.63 -20.10 13.04
CA ASN A 83 -5.93 -21.13 12.29
C ASN A 83 -6.07 -20.98 10.78
N PHE A 84 -7.04 -20.22 10.25
CA PHE A 84 -7.16 -19.89 8.83
C PHE A 84 -6.29 -18.71 8.41
N ASN A 85 -5.71 -18.02 9.39
CA ASN A 85 -4.84 -16.91 9.12
C ASN A 85 -3.42 -17.38 8.79
N GLU A 86 -2.78 -16.63 7.91
CA GLU A 86 -1.33 -16.64 7.79
C GLU A 86 -0.72 -15.70 8.84
N PRO A 87 0.55 -15.91 9.24
CA PRO A 87 1.19 -15.13 10.30
C PRO A 87 1.64 -13.74 9.79
N LEU A 88 0.78 -13.04 9.05
CA LEU A 88 0.99 -11.68 8.56
C LEU A 88 -0.31 -10.87 8.67
N SER A 89 -0.20 -9.59 9.02
CA SER A 89 -1.30 -8.65 8.81
C SER A 89 -1.42 -8.24 7.34
N PHE A 90 -2.57 -7.68 6.97
CA PHE A 90 -2.77 -7.24 5.59
C PHE A 90 -1.77 -6.13 5.20
N LEU A 91 -1.34 -5.27 6.14
CA LEU A 91 -0.31 -4.25 5.87
C LEU A 91 1.02 -4.90 5.43
N GLN A 92 1.43 -5.96 6.12
CA GLN A 92 2.62 -6.73 5.75
C GLN A 92 2.46 -7.41 4.40
N ARG A 93 1.26 -7.95 4.12
CA ARG A 93 0.94 -8.60 2.85
C ARG A 93 1.07 -7.62 1.68
N VAL A 94 0.63 -6.38 1.83
CA VAL A 94 0.74 -5.35 0.79
C VAL A 94 2.19 -4.93 0.56
N THR A 95 3.02 -4.88 1.60
CA THR A 95 4.45 -4.62 1.43
C THR A 95 5.15 -5.69 0.58
N GLU A 96 4.63 -6.91 0.48
CA GLU A 96 5.17 -7.94 -0.42
C GLU A 96 5.06 -7.58 -1.91
N ASP A 97 4.22 -6.62 -2.30
CA ASP A 97 4.20 -6.08 -3.67
C ASP A 97 5.59 -5.57 -4.10
N LEU A 98 6.40 -5.13 -3.14
CA LEU A 98 7.76 -4.62 -3.37
C LEU A 98 8.81 -5.74 -3.48
N THR A 99 8.43 -7.02 -3.46
CA THR A 99 9.36 -8.16 -3.62
C THR A 99 10.19 -8.04 -4.90
N TYR A 100 9.58 -7.54 -5.98
CA TYR A 100 10.24 -7.33 -7.27
C TYR A 100 10.42 -5.84 -7.58
N SER A 101 10.68 -5.01 -6.56
CA SER A 101 10.91 -3.57 -6.69
C SER A 101 12.03 -3.22 -7.68
N ARG A 102 12.93 -4.16 -7.99
CA ARG A 102 13.94 -4.01 -9.04
C ARG A 102 13.33 -3.59 -10.38
N CYS A 103 12.12 -4.03 -10.71
CA CYS A 103 11.43 -3.57 -11.92
C CYS A 103 11.25 -2.04 -11.92
N LEU A 104 11.00 -1.43 -10.75
CA LEU A 104 10.89 0.01 -10.60
C LEU A 104 12.27 0.70 -10.68
N ASP A 105 13.32 0.05 -10.18
CA ASP A 105 14.70 0.53 -10.32
C ASP A 105 15.11 0.62 -11.80
N GLU A 106 14.80 -0.40 -12.60
CA GLU A 106 15.06 -0.42 -14.04
C GLU A 106 14.16 0.61 -14.78
N ALA A 107 12.88 0.69 -14.41
CA ALA A 107 11.95 1.67 -14.97
C ALA A 107 12.38 3.12 -14.72
N ALA A 108 13.02 3.41 -13.58
CA ALA A 108 13.51 4.75 -13.27
C ALA A 108 14.70 5.15 -14.17
N GLN A 109 15.49 4.19 -14.64
CA GLN A 109 16.75 4.43 -15.37
C GLN A 109 16.59 4.46 -16.89
N VAL A 110 15.62 3.75 -17.44
CA VAL A 110 15.40 3.74 -18.89
C VAL A 110 14.91 5.10 -19.39
N SER A 111 15.31 5.51 -20.59
CA SER A 111 14.82 6.74 -21.24
C SER A 111 13.55 6.49 -22.06
N ASP A 112 13.53 5.39 -22.82
CA ASP A 112 12.44 4.98 -23.69
C ASP A 112 11.12 4.75 -22.91
N PRO A 113 10.05 5.51 -23.20
CA PRO A 113 8.77 5.35 -22.53
C PRO A 113 8.12 3.97 -22.69
N VAL A 114 8.34 3.27 -23.82
CA VAL A 114 7.72 1.97 -24.07
C VAL A 114 8.37 0.89 -23.20
N THR A 115 9.70 0.84 -23.21
CA THR A 115 10.49 -0.05 -22.34
C THR A 115 10.20 0.23 -20.86
N ARG A 116 10.06 1.51 -20.48
CA ARG A 116 9.64 1.88 -19.12
C ARG A 116 8.29 1.30 -18.75
N MET A 117 7.32 1.41 -19.65
CA MET A 117 5.99 0.85 -19.43
C MET A 117 6.04 -0.68 -19.31
N ALA A 118 6.90 -1.36 -20.07
CA ALA A 118 7.09 -2.80 -19.95
C ALA A 118 7.60 -3.20 -18.55
N TRP A 119 8.56 -2.47 -17.98
CA TRP A 119 9.02 -2.68 -16.60
C TRP A 119 7.93 -2.42 -15.56
N ILE A 120 7.17 -1.34 -15.72
CA ILE A 120 6.04 -1.02 -14.82
C ILE A 120 4.96 -2.10 -14.92
N ALA A 121 4.66 -2.61 -16.11
CA ALA A 121 3.72 -3.72 -16.30
C ALA A 121 4.23 -5.01 -15.66
N ALA A 122 5.53 -5.34 -15.81
CA ALA A 122 6.15 -6.48 -15.15
C ALA A 122 6.05 -6.38 -13.63
N PHE A 123 6.34 -5.21 -13.05
CA PHE A 123 6.14 -4.94 -11.63
C PHE A 123 4.69 -5.21 -11.20
N SER A 124 3.73 -4.66 -11.95
CA SER A 124 2.29 -4.77 -11.66
C SER A 124 1.80 -6.23 -11.64
N VAL A 125 2.28 -7.05 -12.58
CA VAL A 125 1.99 -8.49 -12.61
C VAL A 125 2.66 -9.21 -11.45
N SER A 126 3.89 -8.81 -11.10
CA SER A 126 4.68 -9.46 -10.05
C SER A 126 4.06 -9.36 -8.65
N CYS A 127 3.25 -8.33 -8.36
CA CYS A 127 2.50 -8.21 -7.10
C CYS A 127 1.61 -9.43 -6.82
N TYR A 128 1.21 -10.17 -7.87
CA TYR A 128 0.37 -11.35 -7.74
C TYR A 128 1.16 -12.67 -7.60
N ALA A 129 2.50 -12.65 -7.66
CA ALA A 129 3.33 -13.85 -7.69
C ALA A 129 3.13 -14.75 -6.46
N THR A 130 3.05 -14.17 -5.25
CA THR A 130 2.85 -14.95 -4.00
C THR A 130 1.43 -15.42 -3.82
N THR A 131 0.49 -14.91 -4.62
CA THR A 131 -0.94 -15.16 -4.43
C THR A 131 -1.32 -16.57 -4.89
N ALA A 132 -0.63 -17.16 -5.87
CA ALA A 132 -0.94 -18.49 -6.40
C ALA A 132 -0.83 -19.61 -5.34
N VAL A 133 0.08 -19.46 -4.38
CA VAL A 133 0.41 -20.49 -3.38
C VAL A 133 -0.06 -20.16 -1.96
N ARG A 134 -0.56 -18.94 -1.73
CA ARG A 134 -1.03 -18.47 -0.42
C ARG A 134 -2.54 -18.29 -0.39
N MET A 135 -3.22 -19.30 0.15
CA MET A 135 -4.68 -19.38 0.24
C MET A 135 -5.25 -18.93 1.59
N SER A 136 -4.37 -18.74 2.60
CA SER A 136 -4.75 -18.29 3.93
C SER A 136 -5.05 -16.78 3.96
N LYS A 137 -5.94 -16.35 4.86
CA LYS A 137 -6.34 -14.94 5.02
C LYS A 137 -5.29 -14.22 5.88
N PRO A 138 -4.72 -13.07 5.50
CA PRO A 138 -3.93 -12.27 6.43
C PRO A 138 -4.81 -11.75 7.57
N PHE A 139 -4.21 -11.39 8.71
CA PHE A 139 -4.93 -10.70 9.77
C PHE A 139 -5.48 -9.37 9.25
N ASN A 140 -6.75 -9.10 9.55
CA ASN A 140 -7.34 -7.79 9.32
C ASN A 140 -6.69 -6.83 10.31
N PRO A 141 -5.96 -5.79 9.86
CA PRO A 141 -5.31 -4.88 10.78
C PRO A 141 -6.34 -4.10 11.62
N LEU A 142 -5.89 -3.58 12.76
CA LEU A 142 -6.70 -2.66 13.55
C LEU A 142 -6.71 -1.27 12.90
N LEU A 143 -7.73 -0.45 13.19
CA LEU A 143 -7.70 0.96 12.81
C LEU A 143 -6.49 1.65 13.48
N GLY A 144 -5.65 2.31 12.68
CA GLY A 144 -4.41 2.91 13.14
C GLY A 144 -3.26 1.92 13.36
N GLU A 145 -3.43 0.63 13.06
CA GLU A 145 -2.28 -0.29 12.98
C GLU A 145 -1.33 0.20 11.89
N THR A 146 -0.03 0.16 12.18
CA THR A 146 1.04 0.57 11.27
C THR A 146 2.01 -0.58 11.01
N TYR A 147 2.67 -0.54 9.86
CA TYR A 147 3.75 -1.45 9.52
C TYR A 147 4.84 -0.71 8.76
N GLU A 148 6.09 -0.85 9.20
CA GLU A 148 7.27 -0.31 8.53
C GLU A 148 8.17 -1.45 8.03
N CYS A 149 8.81 -1.23 6.88
CA CYS A 149 9.79 -2.15 6.33
C CYS A 149 10.97 -1.37 5.73
N ASP A 150 12.11 -1.43 6.40
CA ASP A 150 13.36 -0.86 5.91
C ASP A 150 14.20 -1.93 5.21
N ARG A 151 14.35 -1.75 3.91
CA ARG A 151 15.16 -2.55 2.98
C ARG A 151 16.23 -1.68 2.31
N SER A 152 16.64 -0.57 2.93
CA SER A 152 17.61 0.36 2.36
C SER A 152 18.99 -0.29 2.17
N ASP A 153 19.33 -1.27 3.01
CA ASP A 153 20.62 -1.97 3.01
C ASP A 153 20.75 -3.05 1.91
N ASP A 154 19.63 -3.63 1.47
CA ASP A 154 19.60 -4.65 0.41
C ASP A 154 18.89 -4.15 -0.86
N PHE A 155 17.60 -3.84 -0.80
CA PHE A 155 16.81 -3.40 -1.96
C PHE A 155 16.87 -1.89 -2.24
N GLY A 156 17.35 -1.07 -1.31
CA GLY A 156 17.52 0.37 -1.50
C GLY A 156 16.24 1.21 -1.29
N TRP A 157 15.21 0.64 -0.67
CA TRP A 157 13.95 1.33 -0.37
C TRP A 157 13.51 1.14 1.08
N ARG A 158 12.64 2.02 1.54
CA ARG A 158 11.91 1.90 2.81
C ARG A 158 10.42 2.16 2.60
N SER A 159 9.57 1.50 3.37
CA SER A 159 8.13 1.62 3.25
C SER A 159 7.44 1.77 4.60
N PHE A 160 6.28 2.43 4.57
CA PHE A 160 5.37 2.61 5.69
C PHE A 160 3.94 2.39 5.23
N ALA A 161 3.16 1.64 6.01
CA ALA A 161 1.76 1.36 5.75
C ALA A 161 0.93 1.56 7.01
N GLU A 162 -0.31 2.01 6.84
CA GLU A 162 -1.28 2.22 7.91
C GLU A 162 -2.68 1.80 7.47
N GLN A 163 -3.44 1.22 8.38
CA GLN A 163 -4.88 1.10 8.19
C GLN A 163 -5.59 2.38 8.62
N VAL A 164 -5.94 3.20 7.63
CA VAL A 164 -6.53 4.55 7.81
C VAL A 164 -8.06 4.54 7.94
N SER A 165 -8.72 3.42 7.61
CA SER A 165 -10.15 3.24 7.85
C SER A 165 -10.49 1.78 8.13
N HIS A 166 -11.56 1.56 8.89
CA HIS A 166 -12.06 0.21 9.21
C HIS A 166 -13.38 -0.11 8.50
N HIS A 167 -14.20 0.89 8.18
CA HIS A 167 -15.51 0.74 7.55
C HIS A 167 -15.76 1.82 6.47
N PRO A 168 -15.41 1.57 5.19
CA PRO A 168 -14.77 0.35 4.69
C PRO A 168 -13.29 0.24 5.11
N PRO A 169 -12.69 -0.95 5.12
CA PRO A 169 -11.27 -1.11 5.44
C PRO A 169 -10.43 -0.47 4.33
N VAL A 170 -9.70 0.60 4.65
CA VAL A 170 -8.82 1.29 3.70
C VAL A 170 -7.41 1.27 4.26
N MET A 171 -6.46 0.94 3.39
CA MET A 171 -5.03 1.02 3.68
C MET A 171 -4.38 2.13 2.87
N ALA A 172 -3.44 2.82 3.51
CA ALA A 172 -2.49 3.70 2.86
C ALA A 172 -1.11 3.07 2.98
N HIS A 173 -0.38 3.00 1.87
CA HIS A 173 0.99 2.47 1.83
C HIS A 173 1.85 3.41 0.99
N TYR A 174 2.99 3.82 1.54
CA TYR A 174 3.97 4.68 0.90
C TYR A 174 5.34 4.01 0.96
N CYS A 175 6.08 4.07 -0.14
CA CYS A 175 7.42 3.56 -0.27
C CYS A 175 8.27 4.54 -1.06
N GLU A 176 9.51 4.72 -0.63
CA GLU A 176 10.51 5.51 -1.35
C GLU A 176 11.80 4.74 -1.52
N SER A 177 12.37 4.85 -2.72
CA SER A 177 13.70 4.35 -3.04
C SER A 177 14.74 5.43 -2.77
N ILE A 178 15.58 5.18 -1.78
CA ILE A 178 16.73 6.03 -1.46
C ILE A 178 17.80 5.89 -2.55
N ARG A 179 17.89 4.71 -3.17
CA ARG A 179 18.91 4.40 -4.19
C ARG A 179 18.57 4.96 -5.56
N HIS A 180 17.31 4.85 -5.99
CA HIS A 180 16.89 5.18 -7.37
C HIS A 180 15.88 6.34 -7.43
N GLY A 181 15.49 6.92 -6.30
CA GLY A 181 14.70 8.16 -6.22
C GLY A 181 13.22 8.02 -6.63
N TRP A 182 12.76 6.83 -7.00
CA TRP A 182 11.34 6.61 -7.25
C TRP A 182 10.54 6.56 -5.94
N LYS A 183 9.27 6.95 -6.04
CA LYS A 183 8.28 6.91 -4.96
C LYS A 183 7.07 6.14 -5.45
N PHE A 184 6.61 5.21 -4.63
CA PHE A 184 5.45 4.39 -4.89
C PHE A 184 4.47 4.55 -3.74
N TRP A 185 3.20 4.77 -4.05
CA TRP A 185 2.16 4.75 -3.04
C TRP A 185 0.89 4.15 -3.59
N GLN A 186 0.11 3.58 -2.68
CA GLN A 186 -1.17 2.98 -2.99
C GLN A 186 -2.15 3.26 -1.87
N GLU A 187 -3.38 3.56 -2.26
CA GLU A 187 -4.52 3.72 -1.39
C GLU A 187 -5.65 2.89 -1.96
N PHE A 188 -6.13 1.90 -1.20
CA PHE A 188 -7.17 1.03 -1.71
C PHE A 188 -7.96 0.37 -0.59
N THR A 189 -9.07 -0.23 -0.97
CA THR A 189 -9.84 -1.19 -0.20
C THR A 189 -9.94 -2.48 -1.01
N VAL A 190 -10.15 -3.62 -0.35
CA VAL A 190 -10.37 -4.90 -1.03
C VAL A 190 -11.78 -5.37 -0.75
N ASP A 191 -12.62 -5.32 -1.79
CA ASP A 191 -13.92 -5.96 -1.76
C ASP A 191 -13.72 -7.47 -1.85
N SER A 192 -14.18 -8.18 -0.82
CA SER A 192 -14.10 -9.63 -0.75
C SER A 192 -15.49 -10.25 -0.71
N LYS A 193 -15.78 -11.18 -1.62
CA LYS A 193 -17.08 -11.87 -1.67
C LYS A 193 -16.90 -13.37 -1.78
N PHE A 194 -17.42 -14.12 -0.81
CA PHE A 194 -17.42 -15.57 -0.87
C PHE A 194 -18.52 -16.08 -1.81
N ARG A 195 -18.16 -16.83 -2.85
CA ARG A 195 -19.07 -17.35 -3.89
C ARG A 195 -19.20 -18.88 -3.83
N GLY A 196 -19.13 -19.44 -2.61
CA GLY A 196 -19.24 -20.88 -2.35
C GLY A 196 -17.97 -21.65 -2.68
N LYS A 197 -17.62 -21.75 -3.97
CA LYS A 197 -16.45 -22.52 -4.42
C LYS A 197 -15.15 -21.71 -4.37
N TYR A 198 -15.27 -20.39 -4.42
CA TYR A 198 -14.13 -19.49 -4.42
C TYR A 198 -14.41 -18.18 -3.68
N LEU A 199 -13.35 -17.54 -3.21
CA LEU A 199 -13.37 -16.15 -2.78
C LEU A 199 -13.05 -15.26 -3.97
N SER A 200 -13.87 -14.22 -4.20
CA SER A 200 -13.64 -13.15 -5.17
C SER A 200 -13.02 -11.96 -4.44
N LEU A 201 -11.86 -11.50 -4.89
CA LEU A 201 -11.17 -10.32 -4.35
C LEU A 201 -11.08 -9.25 -5.45
N VAL A 202 -11.52 -8.03 -5.14
CA VAL A 202 -11.47 -6.90 -6.06
C VAL A 202 -10.86 -5.70 -5.33
N PRO A 203 -9.60 -5.33 -5.61
CA PRO A 203 -9.04 -4.09 -5.09
C PRO A 203 -9.74 -2.89 -5.74
N LYS A 204 -10.04 -1.88 -4.93
CA LYS A 204 -10.65 -0.62 -5.33
C LYS A 204 -9.79 0.52 -4.79
N GLY A 205 -9.15 1.26 -5.67
CA GLY A 205 -8.24 2.33 -5.29
C GLY A 205 -7.24 2.65 -6.38
N GLY A 206 -6.20 3.40 -5.99
CA GLY A 206 -5.16 3.87 -6.88
C GLY A 206 -3.79 3.33 -6.48
N PHE A 207 -2.98 3.04 -7.50
CA PHE A 207 -1.57 2.73 -7.39
C PHE A 207 -0.80 3.76 -8.20
N PHE A 208 0.18 4.37 -7.56
CA PHE A 208 0.85 5.54 -8.11
C PHE A 208 2.35 5.35 -8.03
N LEU A 209 3.01 5.64 -9.14
CA LEU A 209 4.47 5.64 -9.24
C LEU A 209 4.94 7.00 -9.73
N LEU A 210 5.91 7.55 -9.02
CA LEU A 210 6.69 8.71 -9.39
C LEU A 210 8.15 8.29 -9.56
N TYR A 211 8.78 8.70 -10.64
CA TYR A 211 10.20 8.44 -10.90
C TYR A 211 10.89 9.72 -11.37
N PRO A 212 12.22 9.85 -11.15
CA PRO A 212 12.98 10.97 -11.68
C PRO A 212 12.97 10.95 -13.22
N HIS A 213 12.80 12.11 -13.84
CA HIS A 213 12.99 12.27 -15.28
C HIS A 213 14.45 12.62 -15.57
N ASN A 214 14.97 12.16 -16.72
CA ASN A 214 16.34 12.41 -17.20
C ASN A 214 16.83 13.84 -16.92
N PHE A 215 18.12 13.93 -16.56
CA PHE A 215 18.97 15.05 -16.11
C PHE A 215 18.84 16.44 -16.78
N CYS A 216 17.99 16.62 -17.80
CA CYS A 216 17.87 17.87 -18.54
C CYS A 216 17.05 18.94 -17.81
N TYR A 217 16.21 18.56 -16.82
CA TYR A 217 15.41 19.48 -16.02
C TYR A 217 15.34 19.02 -14.55
N PRO A 218 16.37 19.29 -13.74
CA PRO A 218 16.45 18.84 -12.34
C PRO A 218 15.32 19.35 -11.42
N ASN A 219 14.48 20.26 -11.91
CA ASN A 219 13.40 20.89 -11.14
C ASN A 219 11.98 20.43 -11.53
N GLN A 220 11.81 19.42 -12.40
CA GLN A 220 10.49 18.88 -12.76
C GLN A 220 10.25 17.48 -12.18
N VAL A 221 9.57 17.42 -11.04
CA VAL A 221 9.08 16.17 -10.42
C VAL A 221 7.68 15.85 -10.96
N ARG A 222 7.51 15.41 -12.21
CA ARG A 222 6.17 15.04 -12.72
C ARG A 222 6.17 13.95 -13.80
N ARG A 223 5.81 12.72 -13.41
CA ARG A 223 4.94 11.81 -14.18
C ARG A 223 4.38 10.77 -13.21
N VAL A 224 3.12 10.94 -12.80
CA VAL A 224 2.39 9.93 -12.03
C VAL A 224 1.91 8.88 -13.02
N THR A 225 2.52 7.70 -13.03
CA THR A 225 1.95 6.58 -13.77
C THR A 225 0.95 5.90 -12.86
N LEU A 226 -0.33 6.02 -13.21
CA LEU A 226 -1.38 5.22 -12.61
C LEU A 226 -1.18 3.82 -13.17
N ILE A 227 -0.82 2.86 -12.32
CA ILE A 227 -0.81 1.46 -12.71
C ILE A 227 -2.28 1.08 -12.80
N PRO A 228 -2.88 0.99 -14.00
CA PRO A 228 -4.29 0.72 -14.10
C PRO A 228 -4.43 -0.73 -13.71
N ASN A 229 -5.08 -0.96 -12.57
CA ASN A 229 -5.97 -2.09 -12.29
C ASN A 229 -5.86 -3.21 -13.34
N LEU A 230 -4.74 -3.95 -13.33
CA LEU A 230 -4.67 -5.25 -13.98
C LEU A 230 -5.46 -6.16 -13.03
N MET A 231 -6.78 -5.95 -13.08
CA MET A 231 -7.77 -6.51 -12.17
C MET A 231 -7.83 -7.99 -12.42
N TYR A 232 -7.05 -8.74 -11.66
CA TYR A 232 -7.36 -10.14 -11.50
C TYR A 232 -8.52 -10.24 -10.52
N VAL A 233 -9.72 -10.59 -11.02
CA VAL A 233 -10.74 -11.20 -10.15
C VAL A 233 -10.14 -12.51 -9.68
N LYS A 234 -9.44 -12.48 -8.55
CA LYS A 234 -8.80 -13.67 -8.05
C LYS A 234 -9.88 -14.59 -7.52
N ARG A 235 -10.00 -15.76 -8.14
CA ARG A 235 -10.76 -16.89 -7.61
C ARG A 235 -9.81 -17.74 -6.77
N ILE A 236 -9.88 -17.58 -5.47
CA ILE A 236 -9.20 -18.48 -4.53
C ILE A 236 -10.09 -19.72 -4.41
N ASN A 237 -9.79 -20.76 -5.18
CA ASN A 237 -10.47 -22.05 -5.16
C ASN A 237 -10.27 -22.73 -3.79
N LEU A 238 -11.35 -23.00 -3.05
CA LEU A 238 -11.25 -23.64 -1.74
C LEU A 238 -11.17 -25.18 -1.80
N TYR A 239 -10.99 -25.75 -3.00
CA TYR A 239 -11.01 -27.19 -3.26
C TYR A 239 -9.83 -27.99 -2.68
N GLY A 240 -8.85 -27.34 -2.03
CA GLY A 240 -7.68 -27.98 -1.43
C GLY A 240 -7.80 -28.27 0.08
N ILE A 241 -8.99 -28.15 0.67
CA ILE A 241 -9.23 -28.58 2.05
C ILE A 241 -9.92 -29.92 1.94
N GLU A 242 -9.11 -30.97 1.89
CA GLU A 242 -9.57 -32.35 1.83
C GLU A 242 -10.67 -32.57 2.87
N THR A 243 -11.90 -32.76 2.38
CA THR A 243 -12.84 -33.67 3.00
C THR A 243 -12.18 -35.04 2.99
N LYS A 244 -11.43 -35.37 4.04
CA LYS A 244 -11.32 -36.77 4.43
C LYS A 244 -12.73 -37.19 4.86
N GLU A 245 -13.53 -37.57 3.89
CA GLU A 245 -14.64 -38.48 4.15
C GLU A 245 -14.00 -39.74 4.75
N SER A 246 -14.28 -39.96 6.03
CA SER A 246 -13.95 -41.19 6.72
C SER A 246 -14.72 -42.32 6.05
N ASN A 247 -13.98 -43.31 5.53
CA ASN A 247 -14.49 -44.66 5.27
C ASN A 247 -15.15 -45.25 6.52
#